data_AF-A0A5D2WE03-F1
#
_entry.id   AF-A0A5D2WE03-F1
#
_cell.length_a   1.000
_cell.length_b   1.000
_cell.length_c   1.000
_cell.angle_alpha   90.00
_cell.angle_beta   90.00
_cell.angle_gamma   90.00
#
_symmetry.space_group_name_H-M   'P 1'
#
loop_
_entity.id
_entity.type
_entity.pdbx_description
1 polymer ?
#
loop_
_entity_poly.entity_id
_entity_poly.type
_entity_poly.pdbx_seq_one_letter_code
_entity_poly.pdbx_strand_id
1 'polypeptide(L)'
;MEKIQHNHVQAKGLELHVAQIGTGPKVVAFLHGFPEIWYSWRHQMVAVANAGYRAISIDFRGYGLSEHPSEPEKATFNDFVDDVDAVLDSLGITKAHLVAKDFGAFVAAMVGILHPDRVSTIILLGVPFLLPGLSPLQSQLHLIPPGFYMLRWMVPGGAEADFGRFDTKTVIRKVYIMFSGSLPPVAADNQEIMELIDSSAPLPGWLSEEDLAEYGSLYEKVDSARHCKFHTGL
;
A
#
# COMPACT_ATOMS: atom_id res chain seq x y z
N MET A 1 -5.08 -20.25 2.37
CA MET A 1 -5.72 -19.21 1.54
C MET A 1 -6.42 -19.75 0.29
N GLU A 2 -6.58 -21.07 0.12
CA GLU A 2 -7.09 -21.73 -1.09
C GLU A 2 -8.47 -21.28 -1.61
N LYS A 3 -9.18 -20.39 -0.89
CA LYS A 3 -10.47 -19.83 -1.30
C LYS A 3 -10.40 -18.41 -1.87
N ILE A 4 -9.26 -17.72 -1.73
CA ILE A 4 -9.06 -16.40 -2.33
C ILE A 4 -8.71 -16.63 -3.80
N GLN A 5 -9.51 -16.04 -4.68
CA GLN A 5 -9.30 -16.10 -6.12
C GLN A 5 -8.49 -14.88 -6.55
N HIS A 6 -7.59 -15.07 -7.49
CA HIS A 6 -6.72 -14.03 -8.01
C HIS A 6 -7.06 -13.84 -9.48
N ASN A 7 -7.41 -12.61 -9.84
CA ASN A 7 -7.68 -12.22 -11.22
C ASN A 7 -6.88 -10.98 -11.57
N HIS A 8 -6.77 -10.73 -12.86
CA HIS A 8 -6.23 -9.50 -13.40
C HIS A 8 -7.32 -8.78 -14.18
N VAL A 9 -7.37 -7.45 -14.05
CA VAL A 9 -8.33 -6.59 -14.74
C VAL A 9 -7.62 -5.46 -15.45
N GLN A 10 -8.16 -5.04 -16.59
CA GLN A 10 -7.64 -3.89 -17.33
C GLN A 10 -8.15 -2.61 -16.70
N ALA A 11 -7.25 -1.76 -16.23
CA ALA A 11 -7.56 -0.47 -15.62
C ALA A 11 -6.60 0.58 -16.19
N LYS A 12 -7.17 1.55 -16.93
CA LYS A 12 -6.43 2.71 -17.48
C LYS A 12 -5.18 2.34 -18.30
N GLY A 13 -5.20 1.19 -18.99
CA GLY A 13 -4.10 0.71 -19.82
C GLY A 13 -3.03 -0.09 -19.06
N LEU A 14 -3.28 -0.45 -17.81
CA LEU A 14 -2.48 -1.36 -17.01
C LEU A 14 -3.29 -2.60 -16.64
N GLU A 15 -2.61 -3.74 -16.52
CA GLU A 15 -3.17 -4.97 -15.97
C GLU A 15 -2.99 -5.01 -14.45
N LEU A 16 -4.07 -4.78 -13.70
CA LEU A 16 -4.03 -4.74 -12.23
C LEU A 16 -4.55 -6.04 -11.61
N HIS A 17 -3.84 -6.52 -10.60
CA HIS A 17 -4.22 -7.68 -9.82
C HIS A 17 -5.31 -7.36 -8.80
N VAL A 18 -6.27 -8.27 -8.68
CA VAL A 18 -7.33 -8.26 -7.69
C VAL A 18 -7.43 -9.62 -7.02
N ALA A 19 -7.26 -9.65 -5.71
CA ALA A 19 -7.64 -10.78 -4.87
C ALA A 19 -9.11 -10.65 -4.47
N GLN A 20 -9.89 -11.72 -4.54
CA GLN A 20 -11.31 -11.71 -4.18
C GLN A 20 -11.75 -12.96 -3.42
N ILE A 21 -12.72 -12.80 -2.51
CA ILE A 21 -13.37 -13.91 -1.80
C ILE A 21 -14.80 -13.52 -1.38
N GLY A 22 -15.69 -14.51 -1.34
CA GLY A 22 -17.11 -14.30 -1.01
C GLY A 22 -17.95 -13.85 -2.21
N THR A 23 -19.26 -14.05 -2.12
CA THR A 23 -20.23 -13.80 -3.20
C THR A 23 -21.39 -12.91 -2.74
N GLY A 24 -21.20 -12.19 -1.63
CA GLY A 24 -22.21 -11.30 -1.07
C GLY A 24 -22.62 -10.17 -2.03
N PRO A 25 -23.85 -9.67 -1.93
CA PRO A 25 -24.35 -8.59 -2.80
C PRO A 25 -23.70 -7.24 -2.49
N LYS A 26 -23.12 -7.06 -1.29
CA LYS A 26 -22.37 -5.87 -0.89
C LYS A 26 -20.88 -6.13 -1.01
N VAL A 27 -20.15 -5.16 -1.53
CA VAL A 27 -18.70 -5.27 -1.76
C VAL A 27 -17.92 -4.44 -0.75
N VAL A 28 -16.87 -5.02 -0.18
CA VAL A 28 -15.83 -4.33 0.59
C VAL A 28 -14.55 -4.36 -0.23
N ALA A 29 -14.03 -3.18 -0.58
CA ALA A 29 -12.77 -3.02 -1.29
C ALA A 29 -11.67 -2.57 -0.32
N PHE A 30 -10.59 -3.35 -0.27
CA PHE A 30 -9.44 -3.10 0.59
C PHE A 30 -8.30 -2.47 -0.22
N LEU A 31 -7.80 -1.33 0.26
CA LEU A 31 -6.75 -0.53 -0.38
C LEU A 31 -5.52 -0.49 0.56
N HIS A 32 -4.45 -1.18 0.17
CA HIS A 32 -3.22 -1.27 0.96
C HIS A 32 -2.39 0.03 0.92
N GLY A 33 -1.34 0.12 1.73
CA GLY A 33 -0.35 1.19 1.63
C GLY A 33 1.05 0.68 1.30
N PHE A 34 2.06 1.29 1.91
CA PHE A 34 3.47 1.00 1.67
C PHE A 34 4.11 0.27 2.86
N PRO A 35 5.02 -0.70 2.65
CA PRO A 35 5.25 -1.51 1.45
C PRO A 35 4.32 -2.73 1.51
N GLU A 36 3.03 -2.48 1.28
CA GLU A 36 1.99 -3.49 1.39
C GLU A 36 1.50 -3.94 0.03
N ILE A 37 0.73 -5.01 0.04
CA ILE A 37 0.04 -5.62 -1.10
C ILE A 37 -1.30 -6.17 -0.59
N TRP A 38 -2.11 -6.79 -1.46
CA TRP A 38 -3.39 -7.40 -1.13
C TRP A 38 -3.31 -8.31 0.09
N TYR A 39 -2.17 -8.99 0.27
CA TYR A 39 -1.91 -9.94 1.33
C TYR A 39 -2.04 -9.33 2.73
N SER A 40 -1.80 -8.02 2.88
CA SER A 40 -1.98 -7.31 4.14
C SER A 40 -3.41 -7.38 4.67
N TRP A 41 -4.39 -7.61 3.78
CA TRP A 41 -5.80 -7.71 4.10
C TRP A 41 -6.33 -9.14 4.24
N ARG A 42 -5.47 -10.15 4.14
CA ARG A 42 -5.86 -11.59 4.13
C ARG A 42 -6.82 -11.98 5.25
N HIS A 43 -6.63 -11.45 6.45
CA HIS A 43 -7.51 -11.73 7.60
C HIS A 43 -8.87 -11.05 7.45
N GLN A 44 -8.88 -9.76 7.08
CA GLN A 44 -10.10 -8.97 6.94
C GLN A 44 -10.95 -9.47 5.77
N MET A 45 -10.33 -9.83 4.64
CA MET A 45 -11.02 -10.40 3.48
C MET A 45 -11.81 -11.66 3.85
N VAL A 46 -11.18 -12.59 4.58
CA VAL A 46 -11.85 -13.80 5.06
C VAL A 46 -12.97 -13.47 6.04
N ALA A 47 -12.73 -12.53 6.97
CA ALA A 47 -13.72 -12.15 7.97
C ALA A 47 -14.99 -11.54 7.35
N VAL A 48 -14.84 -10.58 6.41
CA VAL A 48 -16.01 -9.95 5.77
C VAL A 48 -16.73 -10.89 4.81
N ALA A 49 -16.00 -11.80 4.14
CA ALA A 49 -16.62 -12.84 3.33
C ALA A 49 -17.46 -13.80 4.16
N ASN A 50 -16.96 -14.22 5.33
CA ASN A 50 -17.73 -15.02 6.29
C ASN A 50 -18.94 -14.26 6.86
N ALA A 51 -18.88 -12.93 6.90
CA ALA A 51 -20.01 -12.07 7.25
C ALA A 51 -21.01 -11.84 6.10
N GLY A 52 -20.82 -12.51 4.94
CA GLY A 52 -21.75 -12.46 3.82
C GLY A 52 -21.52 -11.30 2.83
N TYR A 53 -20.35 -10.67 2.86
CA TYR A 53 -19.93 -9.68 1.86
C TYR A 53 -19.10 -10.33 0.75
N ARG A 54 -18.92 -9.62 -0.37
CA ARG A 54 -17.84 -9.87 -1.32
C ARG A 54 -16.65 -9.01 -0.94
N ALA A 55 -15.51 -9.61 -0.65
CA ALA A 55 -14.25 -8.91 -0.41
C ALA A 55 -13.46 -8.82 -1.71
N ILE A 56 -12.91 -7.65 -2.01
CA ILE A 56 -11.87 -7.47 -3.03
C ILE A 56 -10.70 -6.71 -2.42
N SER A 57 -9.48 -7.03 -2.82
CA SER A 57 -8.29 -6.24 -2.52
C SER A 57 -7.51 -6.06 -3.80
N ILE A 58 -7.11 -4.83 -4.06
CA ILE A 58 -6.40 -4.42 -5.27
C ILE A 58 -4.92 -4.31 -4.91
N ASP A 59 -4.04 -4.92 -5.70
CA ASP A 59 -2.64 -4.51 -5.72
C ASP A 59 -2.55 -3.23 -6.54
N PHE A 60 -2.10 -2.13 -5.94
CA PHE A 60 -1.97 -0.87 -6.67
C PHE A 60 -0.96 -0.98 -7.82
N ARG A 61 -1.05 -0.09 -8.82
CA ARG A 61 -0.07 -0.04 -9.91
C ARG A 61 1.36 -0.04 -9.36
N GLY A 62 2.20 -0.90 -9.92
CA GLY A 62 3.58 -1.05 -9.45
C GLY A 62 3.74 -1.68 -8.06
N TYR A 63 2.74 -2.43 -7.58
CA TYR A 63 2.82 -3.26 -6.37
C TYR A 63 2.44 -4.71 -6.68
N GLY A 64 3.10 -5.64 -5.98
CA GLY A 64 2.73 -7.05 -5.96
C GLY A 64 2.60 -7.66 -7.35
N LEU A 65 1.39 -8.16 -7.65
CA LEU A 65 1.08 -8.83 -8.91
C LEU A 65 0.50 -7.91 -9.99
N SER A 66 0.37 -6.62 -9.71
CA SER A 66 -0.08 -5.62 -10.69
C SER A 66 1.05 -5.18 -11.61
N GLU A 67 0.68 -4.77 -12.83
CA GLU A 67 1.62 -4.24 -13.80
C GLU A 67 2.34 -3.00 -13.26
N HIS A 68 3.64 -2.93 -13.55
CA HIS A 68 4.46 -1.77 -13.26
C HIS A 68 4.41 -0.81 -14.45
N PRO A 69 3.96 0.44 -14.26
CA PRO A 69 4.02 1.43 -15.33
C PRO A 69 5.47 1.62 -15.79
N SER A 70 5.65 1.92 -17.08
CA SER A 70 6.97 2.14 -17.68
C SER A 70 7.72 3.32 -17.07
N GLU A 71 6.98 4.35 -16.65
CA GLU A 71 7.48 5.60 -16.06
C GLU A 71 6.84 5.80 -14.67
N PRO A 72 7.22 5.00 -13.66
CA PRO A 72 6.58 5.03 -12.33
C PRO A 72 6.69 6.39 -11.65
N GLU A 73 7.76 7.15 -11.92
CA GLU A 73 7.95 8.52 -11.43
C GLU A 73 6.92 9.54 -11.96
N LYS A 74 6.16 9.20 -13.01
CA LYS A 74 5.08 10.06 -13.51
C LYS A 74 3.73 9.77 -12.87
N ALA A 75 3.60 8.67 -12.13
CA ALA A 75 2.35 8.33 -11.48
C ALA A 75 2.06 9.30 -10.31
N THR A 76 0.80 9.67 -10.18
CA THR A 76 0.30 10.60 -9.18
C THR A 76 -0.72 9.91 -8.28
N PHE A 77 -1.15 10.56 -7.20
CA PHE A 77 -2.24 10.02 -6.38
C PHE A 77 -3.56 9.89 -7.15
N ASN A 78 -3.80 10.73 -8.15
CA ASN A 78 -4.99 10.65 -8.99
C ASN A 78 -4.98 9.38 -9.84
N ASP A 79 -3.82 8.90 -10.24
CA ASP A 79 -3.70 7.63 -10.96
C ASP A 79 -4.23 6.45 -10.13
N PHE A 80 -3.90 6.39 -8.84
CA PHE A 80 -4.44 5.36 -7.95
C PHE A 80 -5.95 5.48 -7.74
N VAL A 81 -6.49 6.69 -7.72
CA VAL A 81 -7.94 6.94 -7.64
C VAL A 81 -8.64 6.42 -8.89
N ASP A 82 -8.10 6.77 -10.05
CA ASP A 82 -8.58 6.33 -11.36
C ASP A 82 -8.53 4.80 -11.50
N ASP A 83 -7.48 4.17 -10.97
CA ASP A 83 -7.35 2.70 -10.94
C ASP A 83 -8.46 2.05 -10.13
N VAL A 84 -8.77 2.58 -8.93
CA VAL A 84 -9.86 2.05 -8.10
C VAL A 84 -11.19 2.15 -8.83
N ASP A 85 -11.50 3.29 -9.44
CA ASP A 85 -12.75 3.48 -10.18
C ASP A 85 -12.84 2.49 -11.37
N ALA A 86 -11.75 2.35 -12.14
CA ALA A 86 -11.67 1.44 -13.28
C ALA A 86 -11.76 -0.04 -12.88
N VAL A 87 -11.15 -0.44 -11.77
CA VAL A 87 -11.28 -1.81 -11.23
C VAL A 87 -12.72 -2.09 -10.82
N LEU A 88 -13.38 -1.16 -10.13
CA LEU A 88 -14.78 -1.31 -9.75
C LEU A 88 -15.67 -1.45 -10.99
N ASP A 89 -15.44 -0.64 -12.04
CA ASP A 89 -16.14 -0.77 -13.33
C ASP A 89 -15.91 -2.12 -14.00
N SER A 90 -14.65 -2.56 -14.10
CA SER A 90 -14.31 -3.84 -14.75
C SER A 90 -14.94 -5.03 -14.03
N LEU A 91 -15.22 -4.92 -12.73
CA LEU A 91 -15.86 -5.97 -11.93
C LEU A 91 -17.39 -5.82 -11.86
N GLY A 92 -17.97 -4.82 -12.55
CA GLY A 92 -19.40 -4.52 -12.52
C GLY A 92 -19.90 -4.04 -11.16
N ILE A 93 -19.02 -3.44 -10.35
CA ILE A 93 -19.32 -2.97 -8.99
C ILE A 93 -19.69 -1.50 -9.06
N THR A 94 -20.98 -1.21 -8.88
CA THR A 94 -21.49 0.15 -8.86
C THR A 94 -21.10 0.89 -7.59
N LYS A 95 -21.14 0.21 -6.43
CA LYS A 95 -20.86 0.82 -5.13
C LYS A 95 -20.15 -0.14 -4.18
N ALA A 96 -19.16 0.35 -3.43
CA ALA A 96 -18.39 -0.44 -2.47
C ALA A 96 -18.19 0.28 -1.12
N HIS A 97 -17.97 -0.49 -0.05
CA HIS A 97 -17.38 -0.01 1.19
C HIS A 97 -15.87 0.00 1.04
N LEU A 98 -15.21 1.16 1.20
CA LEU A 98 -13.76 1.27 1.10
C LEU A 98 -13.13 1.12 2.48
N VAL A 99 -12.14 0.25 2.60
CA VAL A 99 -11.30 0.08 3.79
C VAL A 99 -9.87 0.29 3.36
N ALA A 100 -9.16 1.21 4.01
CA ALA A 100 -7.86 1.62 3.53
C ALA A 100 -6.87 1.93 4.65
N LYS A 101 -5.59 1.72 4.36
CA LYS A 101 -4.48 1.92 5.30
C LYS A 101 -3.35 2.73 4.65
N ASP A 102 -2.65 3.51 5.45
CA ASP A 102 -1.45 4.25 5.04
C ASP A 102 -1.75 5.14 3.79
N PHE A 103 -0.96 5.13 2.71
CA PHE A 103 -1.25 5.98 1.55
C PHE A 103 -2.56 5.60 0.86
N GLY A 104 -3.00 4.33 0.97
CA GLY A 104 -4.29 3.89 0.47
C GLY A 104 -5.45 4.66 1.11
N ALA A 105 -5.26 5.20 2.32
CA ALA A 105 -6.25 6.06 2.98
C ALA A 105 -6.47 7.37 2.22
N PHE A 106 -5.41 7.98 1.65
CA PHE A 106 -5.53 9.15 0.79
C PHE A 106 -6.31 8.81 -0.48
N VAL A 107 -6.01 7.66 -1.09
CA VAL A 107 -6.72 7.19 -2.28
C VAL A 107 -8.21 6.99 -1.97
N ALA A 108 -8.56 6.28 -0.89
CA ALA A 108 -9.95 6.06 -0.50
C ALA A 108 -10.71 7.37 -0.25
N ALA A 109 -10.08 8.33 0.44
CA ALA A 109 -10.66 9.64 0.67
C ALA A 109 -10.93 10.39 -0.63
N MET A 110 -9.97 10.38 -1.57
CA MET A 110 -10.10 11.03 -2.86
C MET A 110 -11.15 10.36 -3.76
N VAL A 111 -11.26 9.03 -3.75
CA VAL A 111 -12.36 8.31 -4.41
C VAL A 111 -13.71 8.76 -3.84
N GLY A 112 -13.82 8.92 -2.51
CA GLY A 112 -15.03 9.42 -1.87
C GLY A 112 -15.40 10.85 -2.26
N ILE A 113 -14.42 11.71 -2.51
CA ILE A 113 -14.61 13.10 -2.94
C ILE A 113 -14.99 13.18 -4.43
N LEU A 114 -14.24 12.49 -5.28
CA LEU A 114 -14.34 12.60 -6.74
C LEU A 114 -15.43 11.70 -7.33
N HIS A 115 -15.70 10.56 -6.69
CA HIS A 115 -16.66 9.55 -7.12
C HIS A 115 -17.63 9.15 -5.99
N PRO A 116 -18.35 10.10 -5.36
CA PRO A 116 -19.19 9.81 -4.18
C PRO A 116 -20.27 8.75 -4.44
N ASP A 117 -20.75 8.64 -5.68
CA ASP A 117 -21.74 7.63 -6.09
C ASP A 117 -21.20 6.20 -6.03
N ARG A 118 -19.87 6.03 -6.08
CA ARG A 118 -19.17 4.74 -6.03
C ARG A 118 -18.94 4.23 -4.60
N VAL A 119 -19.16 5.08 -3.59
CA VAL A 119 -18.72 4.78 -2.22
C VAL A 119 -19.89 4.73 -1.25
N SER A 120 -20.06 3.59 -0.57
CA SER A 120 -21.06 3.42 0.49
C SER A 120 -20.57 3.94 1.83
N THR A 121 -19.34 3.59 2.20
CA THR A 121 -18.67 4.03 3.44
C THR A 121 -17.17 4.05 3.22
N ILE A 122 -16.44 4.82 4.03
CA ILE A 122 -14.97 4.84 4.05
C ILE A 122 -14.51 4.54 5.47
N ILE A 123 -13.56 3.62 5.62
CA ILE A 123 -12.88 3.28 6.86
C ILE A 123 -11.38 3.50 6.64
N LEU A 124 -10.81 4.43 7.40
CA LEU A 124 -9.40 4.81 7.30
C LEU A 124 -8.61 4.30 8.50
N LEU A 125 -7.46 3.66 8.24
CA LEU A 125 -6.56 3.12 9.25
C LEU A 125 -5.17 3.78 9.14
N GLY A 126 -4.63 4.24 10.27
CA GLY A 126 -3.29 4.84 10.36
C GLY A 126 -3.23 6.31 9.95
N VAL A 127 -3.72 6.65 8.75
CA VAL A 127 -3.68 8.02 8.22
C VAL A 127 -5.08 8.65 8.27
N PRO A 128 -5.25 9.82 8.92
CA PRO A 128 -6.53 10.50 8.99
C PRO A 128 -6.89 11.15 7.65
N PHE A 129 -8.17 11.51 7.47
CA PHE A 129 -8.59 12.35 6.37
C PHE A 129 -7.86 13.71 6.43
N LEU A 130 -7.16 14.07 5.35
CA LEU A 130 -6.54 15.38 5.18
C LEU A 130 -7.30 16.16 4.10
N LEU A 131 -7.66 17.39 4.43
CA LEU A 131 -8.32 18.27 3.45
C LEU A 131 -7.33 18.63 2.32
N PRO A 132 -7.74 18.46 1.04
CA PRO A 132 -6.92 18.89 -0.09
C PRO A 132 -6.51 20.37 0.04
N GLY A 133 -5.22 20.66 -0.20
CA GLY A 133 -4.67 22.02 -0.13
C GLY A 133 -4.33 22.54 1.28
N LEU A 134 -4.71 21.82 2.33
CA LEU A 134 -4.35 22.11 3.72
C LEU A 134 -3.47 20.99 4.29
N SER A 135 -2.45 20.56 3.56
CA SER A 135 -1.46 19.63 4.11
C SER A 135 -0.60 20.39 5.14
N PRO A 136 -0.76 20.13 6.46
CA PRO A 136 0.12 20.72 7.44
C PRO A 136 1.57 20.30 7.14
N LEU A 137 1.74 19.10 6.59
CA LEU A 137 3.01 18.52 6.21
C LEU A 137 3.81 19.47 5.33
N GLN A 138 3.26 20.00 4.23
CA GLN A 138 3.97 20.93 3.34
C GLN A 138 4.40 22.23 4.07
N SER A 139 3.50 22.81 4.88
CA SER A 139 3.82 24.02 5.65
C SER A 139 4.77 23.78 6.82
N GLN A 140 4.90 22.53 7.29
CA GLN A 140 5.65 22.13 8.48
C GLN A 140 6.81 21.18 8.17
N LEU A 141 7.16 20.94 6.89
CA LEU A 141 8.30 20.09 6.51
C LEU A 141 9.59 20.54 7.20
N HIS A 142 9.75 21.85 7.40
CA HIS A 142 10.90 22.44 8.10
C HIS A 142 10.99 22.07 9.60
N LEU A 143 9.90 21.59 10.21
CA LEU A 143 9.86 21.11 11.60
C LEU A 143 10.17 19.61 11.70
N ILE A 144 10.15 18.89 10.57
CA ILE A 144 10.45 17.46 10.53
C ILE A 144 11.97 17.28 10.50
N PRO A 145 12.55 16.45 11.38
CA PRO A 145 13.99 16.20 11.38
C PRO A 145 14.47 15.68 10.01
N PRO A 146 15.61 16.15 9.47
CA PRO A 146 16.14 15.68 8.18
C PRO A 146 16.34 14.16 8.10
N GLY A 147 16.59 13.52 9.25
CA GLY A 147 16.71 12.07 9.40
C GLY A 147 15.40 11.29 9.25
N PHE A 148 14.25 11.95 9.21
CA PHE A 148 12.94 11.31 9.15
C PHE A 148 12.77 10.52 7.85
N TYR A 149 12.27 9.29 7.96
CA TYR A 149 12.27 8.33 6.85
C TYR A 149 11.62 8.85 5.56
N MET A 150 10.48 9.55 5.66
CA MET A 150 9.82 10.09 4.46
C MET A 150 10.75 11.08 3.76
N LEU A 151 11.42 11.99 4.49
CA LEU A 151 12.34 12.95 3.90
C LEU A 151 13.53 12.26 3.23
N ARG A 152 14.07 11.20 3.84
CA ARG A 152 15.18 10.41 3.30
C ARG A 152 14.80 9.67 2.02
N TRP A 153 13.65 9.01 2.01
CA TRP A 153 13.19 8.22 0.87
C TRP A 153 12.63 9.07 -0.26
N MET A 154 12.08 10.26 0.01
CA MET A 154 11.61 11.22 -1.02
C MET A 154 12.74 11.80 -1.87
N VAL A 155 13.99 11.76 -1.40
CA VAL A 155 15.14 12.16 -2.24
C VAL A 155 15.21 11.22 -3.46
N PRO A 156 15.29 11.74 -4.69
CA PRO A 156 15.42 10.88 -5.88
C PRO A 156 16.59 9.90 -5.76
N GLY A 157 16.31 8.59 -5.86
CA GLY A 157 17.31 7.53 -5.68
C GLY A 157 17.59 7.15 -4.22
N GLY A 158 17.04 7.86 -3.24
CA GLY A 158 17.29 7.63 -1.81
C GLY A 158 16.71 6.31 -1.33
N ALA A 159 15.45 6.04 -1.65
CA ALA A 159 14.84 4.77 -1.32
C ALA A 159 15.47 3.59 -2.07
N GLU A 160 15.82 3.77 -3.35
CA GLU A 160 16.52 2.76 -4.13
C GLU A 160 17.90 2.43 -3.55
N ALA A 161 18.65 3.44 -3.11
CA ALA A 161 19.94 3.26 -2.46
C ALA A 161 19.83 2.55 -1.10
N ASP A 162 18.77 2.83 -0.34
CA ASP A 162 18.56 2.21 0.97
C ASP A 162 18.07 0.76 0.86
N PHE A 163 17.05 0.52 0.03
CA PHE A 163 16.43 -0.80 -0.17
C PHE A 163 17.25 -1.73 -1.04
N GLY A 164 17.94 -1.21 -2.07
CA GLY A 164 18.73 -2.01 -3.01
C GLY A 164 19.90 -2.77 -2.39
N ARG A 165 20.17 -2.55 -1.10
CA ARG A 165 21.16 -3.27 -0.29
C ARG A 165 20.65 -4.61 0.24
N PHE A 166 19.34 -4.87 0.13
CA PHE A 166 18.69 -6.01 0.74
C PHE A 166 17.74 -6.70 -0.25
N ASP A 167 17.55 -8.00 -0.10
CA ASP A 167 16.45 -8.69 -0.77
C ASP A 167 15.09 -8.21 -0.22
N THR A 168 14.03 -8.42 -1.00
CA THR A 168 12.67 -7.97 -0.64
C THR A 168 12.23 -8.49 0.73
N LYS A 169 12.48 -9.77 1.04
CA LYS A 169 12.06 -10.36 2.32
C LYS A 169 12.71 -9.61 3.48
N THR A 170 13.99 -9.28 3.35
CA THR A 170 14.75 -8.49 4.34
C THR A 170 14.23 -7.05 4.44
N VAL A 171 13.88 -6.40 3.32
CA VAL A 171 13.26 -5.06 3.32
C VAL A 171 11.95 -5.09 4.12
N ILE A 172 11.05 -5.99 3.75
CA ILE A 172 9.73 -6.13 4.38
C ILE A 172 9.87 -6.44 5.87
N ARG A 173 10.77 -7.36 6.26
CA ARG A 173 11.09 -7.67 7.66
C ARG A 173 11.47 -6.40 8.44
N LYS A 174 12.48 -5.67 7.95
CA LYS A 174 13.00 -4.48 8.63
C LYS A 174 11.93 -3.41 8.75
N VAL A 175 11.17 -3.15 7.68
CA VAL A 175 10.09 -2.15 7.69
C VAL A 175 9.00 -2.52 8.71
N TYR A 176 8.51 -3.76 8.72
CA TYR A 176 7.46 -4.14 9.67
C TYR A 176 7.93 -4.14 11.13
N ILE A 177 9.18 -4.50 11.40
CA ILE A 177 9.76 -4.36 12.75
C ILE A 177 9.84 -2.86 13.12
N MET A 178 10.35 -2.03 12.21
CA MET A 178 10.52 -0.59 12.42
C MET A 178 9.21 0.11 12.77
N PHE A 179 8.15 -0.13 12.00
CA PHE A 179 6.83 0.48 12.21
C PHE A 179 5.97 -0.23 13.25
N SER A 180 6.49 -1.28 13.90
CA SER A 180 5.90 -1.82 15.15
C SER A 180 6.35 -1.05 16.39
N GLY A 181 7.32 -0.15 16.26
CA GLY A 181 7.76 0.73 17.34
C GLY A 181 6.78 1.87 17.61
N SER A 182 6.93 2.51 18.79
CA SER A 182 6.07 3.61 19.23
C SER A 182 6.43 4.97 18.62
N LEU A 183 7.58 5.09 17.95
CA LEU A 183 8.08 6.34 17.39
C LEU A 183 8.34 6.18 15.89
N PRO A 184 8.05 7.20 15.08
CA PRO A 184 8.43 7.20 13.69
C PRO A 184 9.95 7.13 13.51
N PRO A 185 10.45 6.42 12.48
CA PRO A 185 11.88 6.25 12.27
C PRO A 185 12.57 7.55 11.82
N VAL A 186 13.65 7.88 12.53
CA VAL A 186 14.53 9.03 12.27
C VAL A 186 15.98 8.53 12.35
N ALA A 187 16.70 8.53 11.23
CA ALA A 187 18.10 8.14 11.17
C ALA A 187 19.06 9.31 11.49
N ALA A 188 20.23 8.97 12.02
CA ALA A 188 21.34 9.92 12.16
C ALA A 188 21.87 10.37 10.78
N ASP A 189 22.68 11.44 10.74
CA ASP A 189 23.16 12.03 9.49
C ASP A 189 23.90 11.03 8.59
N ASN A 190 24.68 10.13 9.19
CA ASN A 190 25.54 9.13 8.56
C ASN A 190 24.96 7.70 8.60
N GLN A 191 23.65 7.58 8.77
CA GLN A 191 22.94 6.30 8.88
C GLN A 191 21.79 6.26 7.89
N GLU A 192 21.59 5.10 7.25
CA GLU A 192 20.44 4.86 6.38
C GLU A 192 19.23 4.34 7.18
N ILE A 193 18.00 4.54 6.70
CA ILE A 193 16.79 4.16 7.46
C ILE A 193 16.76 2.65 7.72
N MET A 194 17.13 1.83 6.74
CA MET A 194 17.14 0.36 6.91
C MET A 194 18.25 -0.16 7.83
N GLU A 195 19.15 0.70 8.31
CA GLU A 195 20.15 0.35 9.34
C GLU A 195 19.63 0.55 10.76
N LEU A 196 18.47 1.19 10.94
CA LEU A 196 17.85 1.36 12.25
C LEU A 196 17.45 0.03 12.89
N ILE A 197 17.20 -0.99 12.06
CA ILE A 197 16.76 -2.32 12.49
C ILE A 197 17.78 -3.38 12.05
N ASP A 198 18.26 -4.19 12.99
CA ASP A 198 19.08 -5.34 12.68
C ASP A 198 18.26 -6.45 11.99
N SER A 199 18.80 -7.10 10.97
CA SER A 199 18.08 -8.17 10.24
C SER A 199 17.75 -9.38 11.13
N SER A 200 18.52 -9.60 12.21
CA SER A 200 18.29 -10.66 13.20
C SER A 200 17.26 -10.29 14.27
N ALA A 201 16.77 -9.04 14.29
CA ALA A 201 15.75 -8.62 15.24
C ALA A 201 14.52 -9.54 15.16
N PRO A 202 13.90 -9.90 16.30
CA PRO A 202 12.77 -10.80 16.33
C PRO A 202 11.56 -10.18 15.62
N LEU A 203 10.77 -11.03 14.95
CA LEU A 203 9.53 -10.57 14.34
C LEU A 203 8.49 -10.20 15.42
N PRO A 204 7.62 -9.21 15.15
CA PRO A 204 6.44 -8.98 15.96
C PRO A 204 5.57 -10.25 16.01
N GLY A 205 4.91 -10.52 17.14
CA GLY A 205 4.16 -11.78 17.33
C GLY A 205 2.99 -12.00 16.37
N TRP A 206 2.60 -11.00 15.58
CA TRP A 206 1.55 -11.09 14.56
C TRP A 206 2.09 -11.30 13.13
N LEU A 207 3.42 -11.29 12.93
CA LEU A 207 4.09 -11.48 11.65
C LEU A 207 4.95 -12.74 11.68
N SER A 208 4.63 -13.72 10.84
CA SER A 208 5.37 -14.99 10.76
C SER A 208 6.43 -14.98 9.64
N GLU A 209 7.34 -15.96 9.68
CA GLU A 209 8.28 -16.20 8.57
C GLU A 209 7.57 -16.64 7.29
N GLU A 210 6.41 -17.30 7.40
CA GLU A 210 5.55 -17.66 6.27
C GLU A 210 4.95 -16.42 5.61
N ASP A 211 4.47 -15.46 6.41
CA ASP A 211 3.98 -14.18 5.89
C ASP A 211 5.08 -13.44 5.13
N LEU A 212 6.30 -13.41 5.68
CA LEU A 212 7.45 -12.80 4.99
C LEU A 212 7.82 -13.52 3.69
N ALA A 213 7.74 -14.86 3.66
CA ALA A 213 7.98 -15.63 2.45
C ALA A 213 6.93 -15.32 1.37
N GLU A 214 5.67 -15.11 1.78
CA GLU A 214 4.62 -14.71 0.85
C GLU A 214 4.85 -13.29 0.29
N TYR A 215 5.17 -12.30 1.15
CA TYR A 215 5.57 -10.98 0.66
C TYR A 215 6.77 -11.09 -0.28
N GLY A 216 7.78 -11.88 0.11
CA GLY A 216 8.96 -12.15 -0.71
C GLY A 216 8.58 -12.65 -2.10
N SER A 217 7.72 -13.67 -2.20
CA SER A 217 7.34 -14.27 -3.49
C SER A 217 6.44 -13.37 -4.35
N LEU A 218 5.54 -12.62 -3.71
CA LEU A 218 4.62 -11.71 -4.42
C LEU A 218 5.33 -10.47 -4.93
N TYR A 219 6.37 -10.00 -4.22
CA TYR A 219 7.23 -8.94 -4.70
C TYR A 219 8.37 -9.43 -5.61
N GLU A 220 8.93 -10.63 -5.43
CA GLU A 220 10.10 -11.14 -6.21
C GLU A 220 9.86 -11.23 -7.71
N LYS A 221 8.60 -11.24 -8.15
CA LYS A 221 8.27 -11.10 -9.57
C LYS A 221 8.69 -9.74 -10.14
N VAL A 222 9.10 -8.78 -9.30
CA VAL A 222 9.54 -7.44 -9.69
C VAL A 222 10.60 -6.87 -8.72
N ASP A 223 11.46 -5.97 -9.20
CA ASP A 223 12.52 -5.33 -8.40
C ASP A 223 11.94 -4.42 -7.29
N SER A 224 12.19 -4.77 -6.02
CA SER A 224 11.67 -4.07 -4.83
C SER A 224 12.04 -2.59 -4.76
N ALA A 225 13.18 -2.19 -5.35
CA ALA A 225 13.60 -0.79 -5.39
C ALA A 225 12.65 0.10 -6.23
N ARG A 226 11.99 -0.45 -7.26
CA ARG A 226 11.07 0.32 -8.12
C ARG A 226 9.78 0.75 -7.41
N HIS A 227 9.43 0.11 -6.31
CA HIS A 227 8.15 0.30 -5.60
C HIS A 227 8.11 1.61 -4.81
N CYS A 228 9.28 2.09 -4.38
CA CYS A 228 9.33 3.28 -3.52
C CYS A 228 9.12 4.59 -4.29
N LYS A 229 9.25 4.58 -5.62
CA LYS A 229 9.02 5.74 -6.49
C LYS A 229 7.59 6.30 -6.40
N PHE A 230 6.62 5.50 -5.97
CA PHE A 230 5.25 5.96 -5.73
C PHE A 230 5.06 6.68 -4.39
N HIS A 231 5.97 6.48 -3.44
CA HIS A 231 5.94 7.15 -2.13
C HIS A 231 6.63 8.53 -2.19
N THR A 232 7.50 8.76 -3.18
CA THR A 232 8.33 9.97 -3.27
C THR A 232 7.65 11.17 -3.95
N GLY A 233 6.45 10.99 -4.49
CA GLY A 233 5.67 12.03 -5.17
C GLY A 233 4.70 12.83 -4.27
N LEU A 234 4.84 12.73 -2.94
CA LEU A 234 4.08 13.52 -1.95
C LEU A 234 4.70 14.90 -1.68
#